data_AF-A0A0U3AAU5-F1
#
_entry.id   AF-A0A0U3AAU5-F1
#
_cell.length_a   1.000
_cell.length_b   1.000
_cell.length_c   1.000
_cell.angle_alpha   90.00
_cell.angle_beta   90.00
_cell.angle_gamma   90.00
#
_symmetry.space_group_name_H-M   'P 1'
#
loop_
_entity.id
_entity.type
_entity.pdbx_description
1 polymer ?
#
loop_
_entity_poly.entity_id
_entity_poly.type
_entity_poly.pdbx_seq_one_letter_code
_entity_poly.pdbx_strand_id
1 'polypeptide(L)'
;VVPGFVDGHAHVVGTGEALGQVSLWGAKSVEEIQKRIKARAAERPEADRILATGWLHGAIPGGVPDAGMLDAVVHDKPVYAFAYDFHSVWVNTAALAELGIDEHTKDPHGGTIKRNSDGHATGYIDENAFYDMVLPYLDTQVSKDEHEASIAAVQQAYRETGVTTACDMGFNETDLEAFKRADKDGTLTSRLIAYWRVNNMGSAEENIAQVQRAAALAVDHVSPFLRVVGIKVIIDGTIDGCTATLGMPYADGSNAEPI
;
A
#
# COMPACT_ATOMS: atom_id res chain seq x y z
N VAL A 1 -15.93 21.44 -24.02
CA VAL A 1 -16.20 20.02 -23.69
C VAL A 1 -15.01 19.22 -24.20
N VAL A 2 -14.36 18.45 -23.34
CA VAL A 2 -13.25 17.55 -23.67
C VAL A 2 -13.58 16.13 -23.17
N PRO A 3 -12.93 15.07 -23.68
CA PRO A 3 -13.05 13.74 -23.09
C PRO A 3 -12.65 13.73 -21.61
N GLY A 4 -13.29 12.88 -20.80
CA GLY A 4 -12.88 12.66 -19.43
C GLY A 4 -11.49 11.99 -19.36
N PHE A 5 -10.78 12.21 -18.26
CA PHE A 5 -9.46 11.62 -18.07
C PHE A 5 -9.54 10.13 -17.78
N VAL A 6 -8.50 9.41 -18.20
CA VAL A 6 -8.27 8.00 -17.91
C VAL A 6 -6.98 7.89 -17.12
N ASP A 7 -7.08 7.42 -15.89
CA ASP A 7 -5.90 7.03 -15.11
C ASP A 7 -5.43 5.65 -15.58
N GLY A 8 -4.25 5.58 -16.19
CA GLY A 8 -3.72 4.37 -16.80
C GLY A 8 -3.12 3.37 -15.82
N HIS A 9 -2.83 3.79 -14.58
CA HIS A 9 -2.22 2.93 -13.57
C HIS A 9 -2.43 3.55 -12.18
N ALA A 10 -3.35 2.97 -11.40
CA ALA A 10 -3.64 3.41 -10.05
C ALA A 10 -3.80 2.22 -9.10
N HIS A 11 -3.72 2.51 -7.80
CA HIS A 11 -4.25 1.67 -6.74
C HIS A 11 -5.51 2.35 -6.23
N VAL A 12 -6.67 2.01 -6.78
CA VAL A 12 -7.89 2.81 -6.65
C VAL A 12 -8.46 2.71 -5.23
N VAL A 13 -8.54 1.51 -4.65
CA VAL A 13 -8.94 1.33 -3.25
C VAL A 13 -7.95 2.02 -2.32
N GLY A 14 -6.65 1.76 -2.51
CA GLY A 14 -5.58 2.40 -1.74
C GLY A 14 -5.59 3.93 -1.83
N THR A 15 -5.99 4.50 -2.97
CA THR A 15 -6.18 5.95 -3.12
C THR A 15 -7.33 6.44 -2.24
N GLY A 16 -8.45 5.70 -2.21
CA GLY A 16 -9.58 5.99 -1.33
C GLY A 16 -9.21 5.95 0.14
N GLU A 17 -8.44 4.94 0.55
CA GLU A 17 -7.93 4.79 1.91
C GLU A 17 -6.99 5.96 2.26
N ALA A 18 -6.04 6.28 1.37
CA ALA A 18 -5.08 7.35 1.54
C ALA A 18 -5.72 8.72 1.79
N LEU A 19 -6.91 8.99 1.22
CA LEU A 19 -7.66 10.24 1.47
C LEU A 19 -8.09 10.40 2.94
N GLY A 20 -8.25 9.30 3.68
CA GLY A 20 -8.54 9.31 5.12
C GLY A 20 -7.30 9.42 6.01
N GLN A 21 -6.11 9.21 5.45
CA GLN A 21 -4.85 9.10 6.19
C GLN A 21 -4.20 10.48 6.42
N VAL A 22 -3.09 10.51 7.17
CA VAL A 22 -2.25 11.71 7.26
C VAL A 22 -1.44 11.85 5.98
N SER A 23 -1.60 12.97 5.28
CA SER A 23 -0.79 13.27 4.10
C SER A 23 0.63 13.70 4.50
N LEU A 24 1.62 12.90 4.15
CA LEU A 24 3.05 13.20 4.30
C LEU A 24 3.68 13.75 3.01
N TRP A 25 2.91 13.89 1.93
CA TRP A 25 3.37 14.48 0.68
C TRP A 25 3.98 15.86 0.93
N GLY A 26 5.15 16.07 0.34
CA GLY A 26 5.92 17.31 0.48
C GLY A 26 6.57 17.52 1.84
N ALA A 27 6.45 16.60 2.80
CA ALA A 27 7.28 16.61 3.99
C ALA A 27 8.72 16.26 3.61
N LYS A 28 9.67 17.12 3.98
CA LYS A 28 11.09 17.01 3.58
C LYS A 28 12.03 16.65 4.73
N SER A 29 11.49 16.39 5.91
CA SER A 29 12.27 16.02 7.09
C SER A 29 11.43 15.18 8.06
N VAL A 30 12.13 14.43 8.92
CA VAL A 30 11.55 13.63 10.01
C VAL A 30 10.68 14.50 10.91
N GLU A 31 11.11 15.72 11.23
CA GLU A 31 10.39 16.62 12.14
C GLU A 31 9.03 17.04 11.58
N GLU A 32 8.93 17.30 10.27
CA GLU A 32 7.66 17.65 9.63
C GLU A 32 6.73 16.43 9.54
N ILE A 33 7.27 15.23 9.28
CA ILE A 33 6.50 13.97 9.32
C ILE A 33 5.93 13.74 10.72
N GLN A 34 6.79 13.78 11.74
CA GLN A 34 6.44 13.65 13.16
C GLN A 34 5.37 14.65 13.58
N LYS A 35 5.51 15.92 13.17
CA LYS A 35 4.54 16.97 13.47
C LYS A 35 3.14 16.65 12.94
N ARG A 36 3.03 16.17 11.69
CA ARG A 36 1.74 15.83 11.08
C ARG A 36 1.10 14.60 11.73
N ILE A 37 1.90 13.58 12.02
CA ILE A 37 1.45 12.36 12.73
C ILE A 37 0.97 12.72 14.14
N LYS A 38 1.74 13.52 14.88
CA LYS A 38 1.37 14.00 16.22
C LYS A 38 0.06 14.79 16.22
N ALA A 39 -0.12 15.68 15.24
CA ALA A 39 -1.35 16.44 15.09
C ALA A 39 -2.56 15.50 14.89
N ARG A 40 -2.43 14.49 14.02
CA ARG A 40 -3.49 13.51 13.82
C ARG A 40 -3.80 12.70 15.07
N ALA A 41 -2.78 12.26 15.81
CA ALA A 41 -2.98 11.54 17.07
C ALA A 41 -3.75 12.38 18.09
N ALA A 42 -3.47 13.68 18.18
CA ALA A 42 -4.19 14.61 19.04
C ALA A 42 -5.64 14.88 18.58
N GLU A 43 -5.89 14.91 17.26
CA GLU A 43 -7.24 15.07 16.69
C GLU A 43 -8.12 13.82 16.83
N ARG A 44 -7.51 12.64 17.03
CA ARG A 44 -8.16 11.34 17.10
C ARG A 44 -7.66 10.52 18.31
N PRO A 45 -7.90 10.98 19.55
CA PRO A 45 -7.43 10.30 20.75
C PRO A 45 -8.04 8.92 20.97
N GLU A 46 -9.14 8.59 20.29
CA GLU A 46 -9.80 7.27 20.39
C GLU A 46 -9.52 6.36 19.18
N ALA A 47 -8.75 6.80 18.18
CA ALA A 47 -8.42 5.93 17.05
C ALA A 47 -7.48 4.81 17.49
N ASP A 48 -7.74 3.58 17.04
CA ASP A 48 -6.90 2.42 17.34
C ASP A 48 -5.50 2.56 16.74
N ARG A 49 -5.41 3.20 15.55
CA ARG A 49 -4.17 3.34 14.78
C ARG A 49 -4.06 4.70 14.13
N ILE A 50 -2.83 5.14 13.88
CA ILE A 50 -2.54 6.31 13.04
C ILE A 50 -1.95 5.83 11.72
N LEU A 51 -2.72 6.02 10.64
CA LEU A 51 -2.29 5.75 9.28
C LEU A 51 -1.85 7.06 8.60
N ALA A 52 -0.68 7.03 7.99
CA ALA A 52 -0.07 8.12 7.27
C ALA A 52 0.53 7.61 5.97
N THR A 53 0.56 8.44 4.93
CA THR A 53 1.03 7.99 3.62
C THR A 53 1.83 9.07 2.90
N GLY A 54 2.73 8.65 2.02
CA GLY A 54 3.48 9.50 1.10
C GLY A 54 4.73 10.15 1.65
N TRP A 55 5.41 9.56 2.64
CA TRP A 55 6.73 10.08 3.04
C TRP A 55 7.78 9.74 1.98
N LEU A 56 8.76 10.62 1.79
CA LEU A 56 9.83 10.46 0.80
C LEU A 56 11.08 9.86 1.44
N HIS A 57 11.74 8.91 0.78
CA HIS A 57 13.02 8.33 1.23
C HIS A 57 14.06 9.40 1.59
N GLY A 58 14.17 10.44 0.76
CA GLY A 58 15.07 11.56 1.00
C GLY A 58 14.74 12.45 2.20
N ALA A 59 13.58 12.28 2.85
CA ALA A 59 13.24 12.97 4.10
C ALA A 59 13.89 12.31 5.33
N ILE A 60 14.38 11.07 5.18
CA ILE A 60 15.01 10.29 6.25
C ILE A 60 16.52 10.36 6.10
N PRO A 61 17.26 10.91 7.09
CA PRO A 61 18.71 10.90 7.07
C PRO A 61 19.27 9.48 6.97
N GLY A 62 20.07 9.20 5.94
CA GLY A 62 20.62 7.87 5.69
C GLY A 62 19.64 6.85 5.09
N GLY A 63 18.39 7.25 4.80
CA GLY A 63 17.42 6.43 4.07
C GLY A 63 16.73 5.31 4.86
N VAL A 64 17.15 5.02 6.09
CA VAL A 64 16.58 3.96 6.93
C VAL A 64 15.95 4.58 8.17
N PRO A 65 14.60 4.62 8.28
CA PRO A 65 13.95 5.13 9.48
C PRO A 65 14.00 4.13 10.62
N ASP A 66 13.83 4.65 11.84
CA ASP A 66 13.83 3.89 13.09
C ASP A 66 12.48 4.05 13.83
N ALA A 67 12.02 3.00 14.49
CA ALA A 67 10.74 2.96 15.20
C ALA A 67 10.70 4.02 16.31
N GLY A 68 11.84 4.24 16.98
CA GLY A 68 12.00 5.24 18.03
C GLY A 68 11.74 6.68 17.57
N MET A 69 11.92 6.96 16.27
CA MET A 69 11.57 8.26 15.69
C MET A 69 10.04 8.48 15.68
N LEU A 70 9.20 7.45 15.49
CA LEU A 70 7.74 7.59 15.65
C LEU A 70 7.33 7.52 17.11
N ASP A 71 7.95 6.66 17.91
CA ASP A 71 7.68 6.55 19.36
C ASP A 71 7.89 7.89 20.07
N ALA A 72 8.85 8.71 19.61
CA ALA A 72 9.09 10.06 20.14
C ALA A 72 7.87 11.00 20.05
N VAL A 73 6.90 10.73 19.18
CA VAL A 73 5.68 11.55 19.04
C VAL A 73 4.38 10.80 19.32
N VAL A 74 4.35 9.49 19.10
CA VAL A 74 3.21 8.60 19.37
C VAL A 74 3.77 7.24 19.80
N HIS A 75 3.70 6.91 21.09
CA HIS A 75 4.28 5.69 21.68
C HIS A 75 3.22 4.70 22.17
N ASP A 76 2.00 5.17 22.42
CA ASP A 76 0.90 4.44 23.03
C ASP A 76 -0.04 3.79 22.00
N LYS A 77 0.21 4.03 20.71
CA LYS A 77 -0.62 3.54 19.60
C LYS A 77 0.21 3.11 18.40
N PRO A 78 -0.23 2.09 17.65
CA PRO A 78 0.36 1.73 16.37
C PRO A 78 0.34 2.90 15.38
N VAL A 79 1.49 3.16 14.75
CA VAL A 79 1.63 4.10 13.64
C VAL A 79 2.14 3.35 12.40
N TYR A 80 1.46 3.54 11.28
CA TYR A 80 1.88 3.05 9.96
C TYR A 80 2.04 4.24 9.03
N ALA A 81 3.28 4.53 8.64
CA ALA A 81 3.60 5.55 7.66
C ALA A 81 4.03 4.88 6.34
N PHE A 82 3.13 4.81 5.37
CA PHE A 82 3.42 4.29 4.04
C PHE A 82 4.33 5.25 3.27
N ALA A 83 5.36 4.71 2.64
CA ALA A 83 6.27 5.46 1.80
C ALA A 83 5.59 5.89 0.49
N TYR A 84 6.13 6.92 -0.15
CA TYR A 84 5.69 7.42 -1.45
C TYR A 84 5.79 6.37 -2.56
N ASP A 85 6.68 5.39 -2.40
CA ASP A 85 6.88 4.31 -3.35
C ASP A 85 5.72 3.29 -3.38
N PHE A 86 4.87 3.25 -2.35
CA PHE A 86 3.86 2.20 -2.11
C PHE A 86 4.42 0.77 -2.07
N HIS A 87 5.71 0.63 -1.81
CA HIS A 87 6.43 -0.64 -1.63
C HIS A 87 6.97 -0.79 -0.20
N SER A 88 6.93 0.29 0.60
CA SER A 88 7.52 0.28 1.94
C SER A 88 6.66 0.96 2.98
N VAL A 89 6.87 0.59 4.24
CA VAL A 89 6.23 1.21 5.40
C VAL A 89 7.23 1.45 6.52
N TRP A 90 7.04 2.56 7.22
CA TRP A 90 7.72 2.89 8.46
C TRP A 90 6.73 2.80 9.62
N VAL A 91 7.02 1.90 10.56
CA VAL A 91 6.17 1.60 11.72
C VAL A 91 6.87 1.87 13.04
N ASN A 92 6.09 2.16 14.08
CA ASN A 92 6.60 2.35 15.44
C ASN A 92 6.64 1.04 16.25
N THR A 93 7.10 1.10 17.50
CA THR A 93 7.23 -0.10 18.35
C THR A 93 5.88 -0.77 18.61
N ALA A 94 4.83 0.01 18.82
CA ALA A 94 3.48 -0.51 19.03
C ALA A 94 2.94 -1.25 17.78
N ALA A 95 3.22 -0.73 16.58
CA ALA A 95 2.85 -1.37 15.32
C ALA A 95 3.65 -2.66 15.05
N LEU A 96 4.95 -2.68 15.37
CA LEU A 96 5.74 -3.92 15.32
C LEU A 96 5.16 -5.01 16.23
N ALA A 97 4.76 -4.64 17.45
CA ALA A 97 4.16 -5.55 18.40
C ALA A 97 2.83 -6.14 17.92
N GLU A 98 1.95 -5.33 17.31
CA GLU A 98 0.67 -5.84 16.81
C GLU A 98 0.80 -6.66 15.52
N LEU A 99 1.83 -6.41 14.71
CA LEU A 99 2.21 -7.27 13.59
C LEU A 99 2.85 -8.59 14.04
N GLY A 100 3.22 -8.71 15.33
CA GLY A 100 3.95 -9.86 15.85
C GLY A 100 5.37 -9.99 15.28
N ILE A 101 5.99 -8.87 14.87
CA ILE A 101 7.35 -8.84 14.33
C ILE A 101 8.36 -8.71 15.47
N ASP A 102 9.26 -9.68 15.57
CA ASP A 102 10.32 -9.76 16.57
C ASP A 102 11.70 -10.04 15.92
N GLU A 103 12.72 -10.28 16.74
CA GLU A 103 14.08 -10.66 16.31
C GLU A 103 14.17 -12.03 15.63
N HIS A 104 13.16 -12.89 15.78
CA HIS A 104 13.11 -14.23 15.21
C HIS A 104 12.33 -14.29 13.89
N THR A 105 11.58 -13.24 13.60
CA THR A 105 10.79 -13.09 12.38
C THR A 105 11.73 -13.00 11.18
N LYS A 106 11.54 -13.93 10.22
CA LYS A 106 12.36 -14.03 9.03
C LYS A 106 11.82 -13.15 7.92
N ASP A 107 12.73 -12.63 7.10
CA ASP A 107 12.38 -11.97 5.85
C ASP A 107 11.70 -12.96 4.88
N PRO A 108 10.58 -12.60 4.26
CA PRO A 108 10.02 -13.38 3.16
C PRO A 108 10.89 -13.24 1.90
N HIS A 109 10.64 -14.11 0.91
CA HIS A 109 11.33 -14.01 -0.38
C HIS A 109 11.02 -12.66 -1.03
N GLY A 110 12.05 -11.90 -1.42
CA GLY A 110 11.88 -10.60 -2.08
C GLY A 110 11.35 -9.49 -1.17
N GLY A 111 11.50 -9.64 0.15
CA GLY A 111 11.10 -8.63 1.15
C GLY A 111 12.14 -8.48 2.24
N THR A 112 12.19 -7.34 2.94
CA THR A 112 13.09 -7.16 4.08
C THR A 112 12.43 -6.43 5.24
N ILE A 113 12.64 -6.95 6.44
CA ILE A 113 12.45 -6.22 7.70
C ILE A 113 13.82 -5.66 8.07
N LYS A 114 14.03 -4.35 7.94
CA LYS A 114 15.34 -3.77 8.25
C LYS A 114 15.64 -3.91 9.73
N ARG A 115 16.88 -4.25 10.05
CA ARG A 115 17.37 -4.46 11.41
C ARG A 115 18.56 -3.55 11.70
N ASN A 116 18.65 -3.08 12.94
CA ASN A 116 19.80 -2.32 13.41
C ASN A 116 20.98 -3.25 13.75
N SER A 117 22.10 -2.67 14.21
CA SER A 117 23.32 -3.42 14.56
C SER A 117 23.13 -4.46 15.66
N ASP A 118 22.10 -4.30 16.50
CA ASP A 118 21.77 -5.20 17.60
C ASP A 118 20.78 -6.31 17.18
N GLY A 119 20.34 -6.29 15.91
CA GLY A 119 19.41 -7.27 15.33
C GLY A 119 17.92 -6.94 15.53
N HIS A 120 17.59 -5.83 16.17
CA HIS A 120 16.20 -5.42 16.37
C HIS A 120 15.62 -4.79 15.10
N ALA A 121 14.35 -5.08 14.81
CA ALA A 121 13.64 -4.48 13.68
C ALA A 121 13.57 -2.95 13.87
N THR A 122 13.96 -2.19 12.86
CA THR A 122 13.93 -0.72 12.90
C THR A 122 12.53 -0.18 12.64
N GLY A 123 11.56 -1.03 12.31
CA GLY A 123 10.24 -0.60 11.85
C GLY A 123 10.21 -0.17 10.38
N TYR A 124 11.31 -0.26 9.64
CA TYR A 124 11.30 -0.11 8.18
C TYR A 124 11.12 -1.48 7.51
N ILE A 125 10.01 -1.66 6.79
CA ILE A 125 9.62 -2.92 6.16
C ILE A 125 9.35 -2.64 4.69
N ASP A 126 10.02 -3.34 3.78
CA ASP A 126 9.95 -3.11 2.33
C ASP A 126 9.58 -4.36 1.52
N GLU A 127 9.12 -4.10 0.30
CA GLU A 127 8.81 -5.07 -0.75
C GLU A 127 7.84 -6.18 -0.28
N ASN A 128 8.16 -7.46 -0.50
CA ASN A 128 7.25 -8.53 -0.11
C ASN A 128 7.03 -8.63 1.41
N ALA A 129 7.92 -8.10 2.25
CA ALA A 129 7.66 -8.05 3.69
C ALA A 129 6.51 -7.09 4.00
N PHE A 130 6.44 -5.97 3.28
CA PHE A 130 5.31 -5.06 3.36
C PHE A 130 4.02 -5.73 2.83
N TYR A 131 4.09 -6.38 1.68
CA TYR A 131 2.92 -6.97 1.05
C TYR A 131 2.39 -8.26 1.67
N ASP A 132 3.25 -9.08 2.28
CA ASP A 132 2.87 -10.38 2.82
C ASP A 132 2.55 -10.31 4.33
N MET A 133 3.05 -9.30 5.02
CA MET A 133 2.92 -9.19 6.47
C MET A 133 2.09 -7.98 6.91
N VAL A 134 2.27 -6.82 6.27
CA VAL A 134 1.66 -5.57 6.73
C VAL A 134 0.29 -5.34 6.12
N LEU A 135 0.18 -5.35 4.78
CA LEU A 135 -1.12 -5.14 4.13
C LEU A 135 -2.18 -6.16 4.55
N PRO A 136 -1.90 -7.48 4.55
CA PRO A 136 -2.90 -8.48 4.93
C PRO A 136 -3.35 -8.30 6.37
N TYR A 137 -2.44 -7.92 7.27
CA TYR A 137 -2.80 -7.58 8.63
C TYR A 137 -3.76 -6.40 8.67
N LEU A 138 -3.42 -5.27 8.04
CA LEU A 138 -4.27 -4.07 8.02
C LEU A 138 -5.63 -4.35 7.37
N ASP A 139 -5.70 -5.16 6.32
CA ASP A 139 -6.96 -5.56 5.69
C ASP A 139 -7.89 -6.28 6.67
N THR A 140 -7.35 -7.07 7.61
CA THR A 140 -8.18 -7.68 8.68
C THR A 140 -8.70 -6.70 9.71
N GLN A 141 -8.11 -5.51 9.78
CA GLN A 141 -8.48 -4.46 10.74
C GLN A 141 -9.51 -3.49 10.16
N VAL A 142 -9.64 -3.42 8.83
CA VAL A 142 -10.58 -2.52 8.16
C VAL A 142 -11.97 -3.15 8.17
N SER A 143 -12.94 -2.43 8.73
CA SER A 143 -14.33 -2.85 8.65
C SER A 143 -14.87 -2.72 7.22
N LYS A 144 -15.91 -3.50 6.91
CA LYS A 144 -16.59 -3.43 5.63
C LYS A 144 -17.07 -2.00 5.30
N ASP A 145 -17.58 -1.28 6.30
CA ASP A 145 -18.11 0.08 6.14
C ASP A 145 -16.98 1.09 5.84
N GLU A 146 -15.82 0.94 6.48
CA GLU A 146 -14.63 1.77 6.19
C GLU A 146 -14.12 1.53 4.77
N HIS A 147 -14.08 0.27 4.34
CA HIS A 147 -13.64 -0.07 2.98
C HIS A 147 -14.60 0.49 1.91
N GLU A 148 -15.93 0.42 2.15
CA GLU A 148 -16.93 1.05 1.28
C GLU A 148 -16.82 2.59 1.27
N ALA A 149 -16.51 3.20 2.42
CA ALA A 149 -16.24 4.63 2.51
C ALA A 149 -15.01 5.05 1.70
N SER A 150 -13.93 4.25 1.69
CA SER A 150 -12.75 4.47 0.85
C SER A 150 -13.09 4.47 -0.64
N ILE A 151 -13.91 3.51 -1.09
CA ILE A 151 -14.39 3.48 -2.49
C ILE A 151 -15.21 4.74 -2.80
N ALA A 152 -16.12 5.14 -1.92
CA ALA A 152 -16.90 6.36 -2.13
C ALA A 152 -16.01 7.61 -2.20
N ALA A 153 -14.97 7.69 -1.37
CA ALA A 153 -14.01 8.80 -1.34
C ALA A 153 -13.23 8.93 -2.67
N VAL A 154 -12.67 7.83 -3.19
CA VAL A 154 -11.95 7.89 -4.48
C VAL A 154 -12.89 8.19 -5.64
N GLN A 155 -14.12 7.66 -5.63
CA GLN A 155 -15.14 7.98 -6.64
C GLN A 155 -15.47 9.48 -6.64
N GLN A 156 -15.59 10.10 -5.45
CA GLN A 156 -15.75 11.54 -5.34
C GLN A 156 -14.54 12.30 -5.89
N ALA A 157 -13.33 11.94 -5.49
CA ALA A 157 -12.10 12.60 -5.94
C ALA A 157 -11.95 12.53 -7.47
N TYR A 158 -12.27 11.39 -8.09
CA TYR A 158 -12.27 11.23 -9.54
C TYR A 158 -13.30 12.12 -10.23
N ARG A 159 -14.51 12.27 -9.68
CA ARG A 159 -15.50 13.23 -10.21
C ARG A 159 -15.00 14.67 -10.16
N GLU A 160 -14.37 15.07 -9.05
CA GLU A 160 -13.87 16.43 -8.85
C GLU A 160 -12.68 16.78 -9.77
N THR A 161 -11.90 15.77 -10.16
CA THR A 161 -10.72 15.91 -11.03
C THR A 161 -10.98 15.57 -12.49
N GLY A 162 -12.19 15.10 -12.82
CA GLY A 162 -12.57 14.73 -14.19
C GLY A 162 -12.06 13.37 -14.66
N VAL A 163 -11.59 12.52 -13.73
CA VAL A 163 -11.24 11.11 -14.01
C VAL A 163 -12.53 10.32 -14.15
N THR A 164 -12.67 9.64 -15.29
CA THR A 164 -13.88 8.88 -15.64
C THR A 164 -13.63 7.39 -15.79
N THR A 165 -12.35 6.99 -15.91
CA THR A 165 -11.90 5.61 -15.95
C THR A 165 -10.56 5.51 -15.22
N ALA A 166 -10.35 4.45 -14.45
CA ALA A 166 -9.06 4.15 -13.83
C ALA A 166 -8.71 2.67 -14.02
N CYS A 167 -7.44 2.39 -14.27
CA CYS A 167 -6.91 1.04 -14.28
C CYS A 167 -6.35 0.70 -12.90
N ASP A 168 -7.00 -0.22 -12.18
CA ASP A 168 -6.50 -0.69 -10.89
C ASP A 168 -5.43 -1.75 -11.08
N MET A 169 -4.30 -1.61 -10.39
CA MET A 169 -3.10 -2.44 -10.53
C MET A 169 -2.73 -3.17 -9.23
N GLY A 170 -3.72 -3.43 -8.37
CA GLY A 170 -3.54 -4.17 -7.11
C GLY A 170 -4.78 -4.97 -6.71
N PHE A 171 -5.69 -5.23 -7.65
CA PHE A 171 -7.03 -5.70 -7.36
C PHE A 171 -7.04 -7.11 -6.77
N ASN A 172 -7.85 -7.30 -5.74
CA ASN A 172 -7.98 -8.56 -5.00
C ASN A 172 -9.46 -8.92 -4.72
N GLU A 173 -9.69 -9.99 -3.95
CA GLU A 173 -11.03 -10.51 -3.66
C GLU A 173 -11.88 -9.55 -2.81
N THR A 174 -11.26 -8.90 -1.83
CA THR A 174 -11.93 -7.93 -0.95
C THR A 174 -12.43 -6.74 -1.76
N ASP A 175 -11.56 -6.20 -2.62
CA ASP A 175 -11.88 -5.09 -3.52
C ASP A 175 -13.00 -5.48 -4.50
N LEU A 176 -12.91 -6.68 -5.10
CA LEU A 176 -13.92 -7.20 -6.01
C LEU A 176 -15.30 -7.24 -5.35
N GLU A 177 -15.39 -7.78 -4.14
CA GLU A 177 -16.66 -7.88 -3.43
C GLU A 177 -17.22 -6.50 -3.05
N ALA A 178 -16.35 -5.54 -2.72
CA ALA A 178 -16.77 -4.17 -2.41
C ALA A 178 -17.25 -3.41 -3.65
N PHE A 179 -16.51 -3.48 -4.76
CA PHE A 179 -16.93 -2.87 -6.02
C PHE A 179 -18.19 -3.51 -6.61
N LYS A 180 -18.38 -4.83 -6.48
CA LYS A 180 -19.64 -5.50 -6.86
C LYS A 180 -20.84 -4.94 -6.10
N ARG A 181 -20.69 -4.65 -4.81
CA ARG A 181 -21.76 -4.03 -4.00
C ARG A 181 -22.03 -2.61 -4.46
N ALA A 182 -20.99 -1.79 -4.62
CA ALA A 182 -21.12 -0.41 -5.12
C ALA A 182 -21.77 -0.35 -6.52
N ASP A 183 -21.44 -1.29 -7.39
CA ASP A 183 -22.05 -1.42 -8.72
C ASP A 183 -23.54 -1.80 -8.63
N LYS A 184 -23.87 -2.80 -7.80
CA LYS A 184 -25.25 -3.22 -7.55
C LYS A 184 -26.11 -2.09 -6.96
N ASP A 185 -25.52 -1.28 -6.09
CA ASP A 185 -26.20 -0.15 -5.43
C ASP A 185 -26.23 1.10 -6.32
N GLY A 186 -25.56 1.08 -7.49
CA GLY A 186 -25.53 2.18 -8.45
C GLY A 186 -24.72 3.39 -7.99
N THR A 187 -23.75 3.21 -7.10
CA THR A 187 -22.96 4.29 -6.50
C THR A 187 -21.64 4.56 -7.23
N LEU A 188 -21.21 3.66 -8.12
CA LEU A 188 -20.03 3.87 -8.97
C LEU A 188 -20.26 5.01 -9.97
N THR A 189 -19.26 5.88 -10.09
CA THR A 189 -19.30 7.06 -10.97
C THR A 189 -18.15 7.14 -11.98
N SER A 190 -17.13 6.32 -11.79
CA SER A 190 -16.05 6.07 -12.74
C SER A 190 -15.99 4.59 -13.09
N ARG A 191 -15.43 4.27 -14.26
CA ARG A 191 -15.18 2.90 -14.68
C ARG A 191 -13.89 2.38 -14.08
N LEU A 192 -13.90 1.16 -13.56
CA LEU A 192 -12.73 0.45 -13.09
C LEU A 192 -12.34 -0.65 -14.09
N ILE A 193 -11.08 -0.59 -14.52
CA ILE A 193 -10.42 -1.61 -15.33
C ILE A 193 -9.40 -2.29 -14.44
N ALA A 194 -9.78 -3.38 -13.81
CA ALA A 194 -8.98 -4.04 -12.79
C ALA A 194 -8.00 -5.05 -13.40
N TYR A 195 -6.77 -5.00 -12.90
CA TYR A 195 -5.73 -6.01 -13.10
C TYR A 195 -5.54 -6.77 -11.80
N TRP A 196 -5.79 -8.07 -11.87
CA TRP A 196 -5.73 -8.97 -10.73
C TRP A 196 -4.29 -9.14 -10.24
N ARG A 197 -4.04 -8.85 -8.97
CA ARG A 197 -2.70 -9.04 -8.39
C ARG A 197 -2.37 -10.54 -8.31
N VAL A 198 -1.23 -10.93 -8.87
CA VAL A 198 -0.66 -12.27 -8.73
C VAL A 198 0.57 -12.17 -7.85
N ASN A 199 0.53 -12.84 -6.70
CA ASN A 199 1.64 -12.94 -5.76
C ASN A 199 2.48 -14.18 -6.05
N ASN A 200 3.79 -14.10 -5.82
CA ASN A 200 4.67 -15.25 -5.91
C ASN A 200 4.54 -16.11 -4.64
N MET A 201 3.79 -17.21 -4.73
CA MET A 201 3.56 -18.13 -3.61
C MET A 201 4.68 -19.15 -3.42
N GLY A 202 5.77 -19.08 -4.20
CA GLY A 202 6.82 -20.09 -4.21
C GLY A 202 6.41 -21.43 -4.86
N SER A 203 5.21 -21.51 -5.41
CA SER A 203 4.66 -22.68 -6.10
C SER A 203 4.06 -22.31 -7.45
N ALA A 204 4.48 -23.02 -8.50
CA ALA A 204 3.90 -22.84 -9.83
C ALA A 204 2.40 -23.16 -9.85
N GLU A 205 1.95 -24.15 -9.08
CA GLU A 205 0.54 -24.54 -8.99
C GLU A 205 -0.31 -23.39 -8.41
N GLU A 206 0.13 -22.81 -7.29
CA GLU A 206 -0.58 -21.71 -6.63
C GLU A 206 -0.56 -20.42 -7.45
N ASN A 207 0.56 -20.12 -8.11
CA ASN A 207 0.67 -18.97 -9.01
C ASN A 207 -0.27 -19.13 -10.22
N ILE A 208 -0.35 -20.33 -10.81
CA ILE A 208 -1.26 -20.63 -11.92
C ILE A 208 -2.73 -20.54 -11.47
N ALA A 209 -3.06 -20.98 -10.26
CA ALA A 209 -4.41 -20.88 -9.73
C ALA A 209 -4.91 -19.43 -9.63
N GLN A 210 -4.05 -18.49 -9.24
CA GLN A 210 -4.38 -17.05 -9.24
C GLN A 210 -4.64 -16.52 -10.66
N VAL A 211 -3.84 -16.93 -11.65
CA VAL A 211 -4.06 -16.55 -13.06
C VAL A 211 -5.37 -17.14 -13.59
N GLN A 212 -5.69 -18.39 -13.27
CA GLN A 212 -6.95 -19.03 -13.62
C GLN A 212 -8.15 -18.30 -12.99
N ARG A 213 -8.01 -17.85 -11.74
CA ARG A 213 -9.01 -17.02 -11.06
C ARG A 213 -9.24 -15.72 -11.81
N ALA A 214 -8.20 -14.99 -12.17
CA ALA A 214 -8.30 -13.76 -12.95
C ALA A 214 -8.96 -13.99 -14.32
N ALA A 215 -8.61 -15.08 -15.00
CA ALA A 215 -9.19 -15.46 -16.29
C ALA A 215 -10.69 -15.77 -16.18
N ALA A 216 -11.13 -16.45 -15.12
CA ALA A 216 -12.55 -16.70 -14.86
C ALA A 216 -13.30 -15.39 -14.59
N LEU A 217 -12.74 -14.49 -13.78
CA LEU A 217 -13.32 -13.18 -13.48
C LEU A 217 -13.49 -12.30 -14.73
N ALA A 218 -12.54 -12.38 -15.68
CA ALA A 218 -12.62 -11.66 -16.94
C ALA A 218 -13.78 -12.12 -17.85
N VAL A 219 -14.30 -13.33 -17.63
CA VAL A 219 -15.49 -13.87 -18.33
C VAL A 219 -16.76 -13.60 -17.54
N ASP A 220 -16.73 -13.81 -16.23
CA ASP A 220 -17.93 -13.84 -15.39
C ASP A 220 -18.45 -12.46 -14.96
N HIS A 221 -17.56 -11.48 -14.78
CA HIS A 221 -17.94 -10.18 -14.21
C HIS A 221 -17.72 -9.03 -15.19
N VAL A 222 -18.80 -8.66 -15.87
CA VAL A 222 -18.82 -7.55 -16.81
C VAL A 222 -19.99 -6.63 -16.50
N SER A 223 -19.69 -5.48 -15.90
CA SER A 223 -20.59 -4.34 -15.91
C SER A 223 -19.96 -3.16 -16.66
N PRO A 224 -20.74 -2.12 -17.01
CA PRO A 224 -20.18 -0.91 -17.59
C PRO A 224 -19.17 -0.19 -16.68
N PHE A 225 -19.23 -0.44 -15.36
CA PHE A 225 -18.42 0.24 -14.35
C PHE A 225 -17.33 -0.63 -13.73
N LEU A 226 -17.42 -1.96 -13.75
CA LEU A 226 -16.40 -2.86 -13.22
C LEU A 226 -16.06 -3.97 -14.21
N ARG A 227 -14.78 -4.10 -14.55
CA ARG A 227 -14.24 -5.20 -15.37
C ARG A 227 -12.87 -5.63 -14.85
N VAL A 228 -12.68 -6.93 -14.65
CA VAL A 228 -11.34 -7.53 -14.50
C VAL A 228 -10.85 -7.92 -15.88
N VAL A 229 -9.68 -7.44 -16.31
CA VAL A 229 -9.23 -7.58 -17.71
C VAL A 229 -7.85 -8.20 -17.87
N GLY A 230 -7.13 -8.41 -16.77
CA GLY A 230 -5.78 -8.93 -16.81
C GLY A 230 -5.21 -9.20 -15.44
N ILE A 231 -3.90 -9.42 -15.40
CA ILE A 231 -3.14 -9.65 -14.18
C ILE A 231 -2.06 -8.58 -14.02
N LYS A 232 -1.71 -8.28 -12.77
CA LYS A 232 -0.52 -7.52 -12.38
C LYS A 232 0.46 -8.49 -11.73
N VAL A 233 1.72 -8.44 -12.19
CA VAL A 233 2.85 -9.13 -11.59
C VAL A 233 3.87 -8.08 -11.17
N ILE A 234 4.55 -8.31 -10.06
CA ILE A 234 5.67 -7.52 -9.56
C ILE A 234 6.92 -8.39 -9.78
N ILE A 235 7.95 -7.83 -10.41
CA ILE A 235 9.17 -8.56 -10.79
C ILE A 235 10.41 -8.03 -10.05
N ASP A 236 10.34 -6.82 -9.52
CA ASP A 236 11.36 -6.13 -8.75
C ASP A 236 10.71 -4.98 -7.95
N GLY A 237 11.52 -4.26 -7.17
CA GLY A 237 11.07 -3.15 -6.35
C GLY A 237 11.17 -1.79 -7.04
N THR A 238 11.64 -0.78 -6.31
CA THR A 238 11.70 0.60 -6.77
C THR A 238 13.12 1.16 -6.79
N ILE A 239 13.33 2.17 -7.62
CA ILE A 239 14.64 2.86 -7.70
C ILE A 239 14.90 3.64 -6.41
N ASP A 240 13.89 4.32 -5.87
CA ASP A 240 14.05 5.17 -4.69
C ASP A 240 14.33 4.35 -3.41
N GLY A 241 13.79 3.12 -3.33
CA GLY A 241 14.08 2.17 -2.27
C GLY A 241 15.36 1.34 -2.48
N CYS A 242 16.07 1.52 -3.60
CA CYS A 242 17.21 0.70 -4.03
C CYS A 242 16.89 -0.80 -4.16
N THR A 243 15.67 -1.14 -4.56
CA THR A 243 15.14 -2.51 -4.65
C THR A 243 14.76 -2.92 -6.08
N ALA A 244 14.77 -1.99 -7.05
CA ALA A 244 14.64 -2.32 -8.47
C ALA A 244 15.92 -2.98 -9.01
N THR A 245 15.75 -3.94 -9.92
CA THR A 245 16.88 -4.65 -10.56
C THR A 245 17.45 -3.81 -11.69
N LEU A 246 18.72 -3.41 -11.58
CA LEU A 246 19.37 -2.52 -12.54
C LEU A 246 20.45 -3.25 -13.35
N GLY A 247 20.64 -2.84 -14.60
CA GLY A 247 21.75 -3.32 -15.44
C GLY A 247 23.12 -2.81 -14.99
N MET A 248 23.15 -1.80 -14.12
CA MET A 248 24.36 -1.20 -13.52
C MET A 248 24.08 -0.95 -12.04
N PRO A 249 25.08 -1.09 -11.15
CA PRO A 249 24.93 -0.83 -9.72
C PRO A 249 24.34 0.53 -9.37
N TYR A 250 23.64 0.60 -8.24
CA TYR A 250 23.29 1.84 -7.56
C TYR A 250 24.55 2.63 -7.18
N ALA A 251 24.37 3.89 -6.78
CA ALA A 251 25.48 4.79 -6.46
C ALA A 251 26.36 4.29 -5.29
N ASP A 252 25.82 3.43 -4.42
CA ASP A 252 26.53 2.77 -3.33
C ASP A 252 27.23 1.46 -3.75
N GLY A 253 27.12 1.08 -5.02
CA GLY A 253 27.69 -0.14 -5.59
C GLY A 253 26.84 -1.40 -5.40
N SER A 254 25.65 -1.29 -4.79
CA SER A 254 24.71 -2.40 -4.62
C SER A 254 23.91 -2.68 -5.91
N ASN A 255 23.32 -3.87 -5.97
CA ASN A 255 22.32 -4.25 -6.96
C ASN A 255 21.27 -5.10 -6.25
N ALA A 256 19.99 -4.86 -6.56
CA ALA A 256 18.91 -5.72 -6.12
C ALA A 256 18.75 -6.90 -7.09
N GLU A 257 18.33 -8.04 -6.55
CA GLU A 257 17.94 -9.22 -7.32
C GLU A 257 16.43 -9.15 -7.66
N PRO A 258 15.98 -9.74 -8.77
CA PRO A 258 14.56 -9.84 -9.10
C PRO A 258 13.81 -10.76 -8.13
N ILE A 259 12.48 -10.59 -8.09
CA ILE A 259 11.53 -11.29 -7.21
C ILE A 259 10.86 -12.49 -7.92
#